data_AF-A0A7H0GSS1-F1
#
_entry.id   AF-A0A7H0GSS1-F1
#
_cell.length_a   1.000
_cell.length_b   1.000
_cell.length_c   1.000
_cell.angle_alpha   90.00
_cell.angle_beta   90.00
_cell.angle_gamma   90.00
#
_symmetry.space_group_name_H-M   'P 1'
#
loop_
_entity.id
_entity.type
_entity.pdbx_description
1 polymer ?
#
loop_
_entity_poly.entity_id
_entity_poly.type
_entity_poly.pdbx_seq_one_letter_code
_entity_poly.pdbx_strand_id
1 'polypeptide(L)'
;MLYDKSIRDVVFSFNADAIDTDAQLYGKQYLSFEIRTLNSKGELIEMRTLDNVVICPGENSIRGAFYQDKQCQVGNLSLNTHLSTRKTYDLDDWARIQITVKHATDKYSEPGFQQKLDIVLQRRVKFDIDVSFPAGLLTKQVNSDVQGVGTFNGISLATLAQFSFYNPNKINKLRPYKVGAGFVALNAFNLNPDANSARNLGIVILGSVYPTRSDAKLTFPLYLGGGYLLNGGKLFFLLGPGIGIRL
;
A
#
# COMPACT_ATOMS: atom_id res chain seq x y z
N MET A 1 -11.14 -8.27 10.74
CA MET A 1 -11.30 -7.05 11.56
C MET A 1 -10.51 -5.93 10.90
N LEU A 2 -11.09 -4.74 10.71
CA LEU A 2 -10.38 -3.56 10.23
C LEU A 2 -10.11 -2.63 11.42
N TYR A 3 -8.93 -2.00 11.44
CA TYR A 3 -8.51 -1.10 12.51
C TYR A 3 -8.01 0.21 11.89
N ASP A 4 -8.69 1.32 12.21
CA ASP A 4 -8.49 2.62 11.51
C ASP A 4 -7.39 3.51 12.12
N LYS A 5 -6.77 3.09 13.23
CA LYS A 5 -5.72 3.87 13.91
C LYS A 5 -4.35 3.24 13.67
N SER A 6 -3.30 4.02 13.95
CA SER A 6 -1.95 3.46 14.00
C SER A 6 -1.86 2.40 15.10
N ILE A 7 -1.36 1.22 14.75
CA ILE A 7 -1.06 0.16 15.71
C ILE A 7 0.29 0.51 16.32
N ARG A 8 0.27 0.94 17.59
CA ARG A 8 1.49 1.29 18.32
C ARG A 8 2.33 0.07 18.61
N ASP A 9 1.71 -1.03 19.01
CA ASP A 9 2.36 -2.31 19.27
C ASP A 9 1.31 -3.43 19.24
N VAL A 10 1.78 -4.66 19.06
CA VAL A 10 0.99 -5.89 19.17
C VAL A 10 1.57 -6.70 20.32
N VAL A 11 0.74 -6.94 21.32
CA VAL A 11 1.15 -7.57 22.56
C VAL A 11 0.48 -8.94 22.67
N PHE A 12 1.28 -9.99 22.72
CA PHE A 12 0.82 -11.34 23.00
C PHE A 12 0.75 -11.53 24.51
N SER A 13 -0.44 -11.82 25.00
CA SER A 13 -0.69 -12.21 26.39
C SER A 13 -1.06 -13.68 26.44
N PHE A 14 -0.75 -14.31 27.56
CA PHE A 14 -0.95 -15.74 27.76
C PHE A 14 -1.89 -15.93 28.94
N ASN A 15 -2.93 -16.74 28.76
CA ASN A 15 -3.80 -17.14 29.84
C ASN A 15 -3.23 -18.40 30.51
N ALA A 16 -2.42 -18.22 31.54
CA ALA A 16 -1.78 -19.31 32.26
C ALA A 16 -2.79 -20.22 33.01
N ASP A 17 -3.94 -19.66 33.41
CA ASP A 17 -4.99 -20.41 34.12
C ASP A 17 -5.80 -21.35 33.21
N ALA A 18 -5.69 -21.16 31.89
CA ALA A 18 -6.28 -22.07 30.91
C ALA A 18 -5.39 -23.27 30.58
N ILE A 19 -4.20 -23.34 31.19
CA ILE A 19 -3.23 -24.43 30.99
C ILE A 19 -3.38 -25.41 32.16
N ASP A 20 -3.19 -26.70 31.88
CA ASP A 20 -3.26 -27.79 32.86
C ASP A 20 -4.68 -27.95 33.44
N THR A 21 -5.66 -27.91 32.53
CA THR A 21 -7.07 -28.18 32.82
C THR A 21 -7.39 -29.66 32.64
N ASP A 22 -8.47 -30.14 33.28
CA ASP A 22 -8.88 -31.56 33.26
C ASP A 22 -9.07 -32.15 31.85
N ALA A 23 -9.23 -31.32 30.82
CA ALA A 23 -9.49 -31.75 29.45
C ALA A 23 -8.31 -31.56 28.49
N GLN A 24 -7.40 -30.60 28.73
CA GLN A 24 -6.38 -30.23 27.74
C GLN A 24 -5.22 -29.40 28.30
N LEU A 25 -4.14 -29.34 27.49
CA LEU A 25 -2.95 -28.50 27.68
C LEU A 25 -2.20 -28.81 28.99
N TYR A 26 -1.91 -30.08 29.23
CA TYR A 26 -1.23 -30.55 30.44
C TYR A 26 0.21 -30.03 30.54
N GLY A 27 0.56 -29.50 31.71
CA GLY A 27 1.90 -29.00 32.02
C GLY A 27 2.39 -27.82 31.18
N LYS A 28 3.71 -27.65 31.10
CA LYS A 28 4.36 -26.52 30.39
C LYS A 28 4.07 -26.57 28.90
N GLN A 29 3.74 -25.41 28.32
CA GLN A 29 3.50 -25.26 26.89
C GLN A 29 4.73 -24.64 26.21
N TYR A 30 5.27 -25.32 25.21
CA TYR A 30 6.45 -24.88 24.46
C TYR A 30 6.01 -24.34 23.11
N LEU A 31 6.18 -23.04 22.91
CA LEU A 31 5.77 -22.32 21.72
C LEU A 31 6.99 -21.81 20.94
N SER A 32 6.84 -21.75 19.62
CA SER A 32 7.72 -21.03 18.70
C SER A 32 6.88 -20.00 17.94
N PHE A 33 7.39 -18.77 17.86
CA PHE A 33 6.81 -17.69 17.09
C PHE A 33 7.66 -17.43 15.87
N GLU A 34 7.07 -17.48 14.69
CA GLU A 34 7.70 -17.08 13.44
C GLU A 34 7.03 -15.80 12.94
N ILE A 35 7.78 -14.71 12.94
CA ILE A 35 7.34 -13.37 12.55
C ILE A 35 8.01 -13.02 11.22
N ARG A 36 7.21 -12.77 10.19
CA ARG A 36 7.66 -12.43 8.85
C ARG A 36 7.10 -11.08 8.43
N THR A 37 7.97 -10.15 8.09
CA THR A 37 7.58 -8.86 7.52
C THR A 37 7.80 -8.92 6.00
N LEU A 38 6.73 -8.71 5.25
CA LEU A 38 6.70 -8.70 3.79
C LEU A 38 6.40 -7.29 3.28
N ASN A 39 6.96 -6.93 2.12
CA ASN A 39 6.63 -5.67 1.45
C ASN A 39 5.33 -5.77 0.63
N SER A 40 4.94 -4.68 -0.05
CA SER A 40 3.76 -4.63 -0.93
C SER A 40 3.77 -5.63 -2.09
N LYS A 41 4.96 -6.11 -2.51
CA LYS A 41 5.14 -7.10 -3.57
C LYS A 41 5.14 -8.54 -3.04
N GLY A 42 5.09 -8.73 -1.72
CA GLY A 42 5.20 -10.04 -1.07
C GLY A 42 6.64 -10.52 -0.88
N GLU A 43 7.63 -9.68 -1.13
CA GLU A 43 9.04 -9.99 -0.88
C GLU A 43 9.33 -9.91 0.62
N LEU A 44 10.16 -10.82 1.12
CA LEU A 44 10.54 -10.89 2.54
C LEU A 44 11.51 -9.75 2.87
N ILE A 45 11.11 -8.87 3.79
CA ILE A 45 11.97 -7.82 4.35
C ILE A 45 12.76 -8.37 5.55
N GLU A 46 12.06 -9.02 6.47
CA GLU A 46 12.63 -9.50 7.72
C GLU A 46 11.90 -10.79 8.15
N MET A 47 12.66 -11.71 8.75
CA MET A 47 12.13 -12.88 9.45
C MET A 47 12.78 -12.97 10.81
N ARG A 48 11.97 -13.18 11.85
CA ARG A 48 12.40 -13.42 13.22
C ARG A 48 11.70 -14.64 13.76
N THR A 49 12.49 -15.55 14.31
CA THR A 49 11.98 -16.72 15.01
C THR A 49 12.28 -16.55 16.49
N LEU A 50 11.27 -16.70 17.33
CA LEU A 50 11.39 -16.74 18.78
C LEU A 50 11.08 -18.16 19.20
N ASP A 51 12.15 -18.93 19.45
CA ASP A 51 12.04 -20.31 19.88
C ASP A 51 12.02 -20.41 21.40
N ASN A 52 11.53 -21.53 21.91
CA ASN A 52 11.48 -21.85 23.34
C ASN A 52 10.71 -20.82 24.19
N VAL A 53 9.60 -20.29 23.67
CA VAL A 53 8.67 -19.51 24.49
C VAL A 53 7.89 -20.48 25.38
N VAL A 54 8.31 -20.62 26.63
CA VAL A 54 7.71 -21.59 27.57
C VAL A 54 6.65 -20.90 28.42
N ILE A 55 5.39 -21.32 28.29
CA ILE A 55 4.30 -20.83 29.14
C ILE A 55 3.98 -21.89 30.19
N CYS A 56 4.01 -21.47 31.46
CA CYS A 56 3.77 -22.36 32.59
C CYS A 56 2.33 -22.21 33.09
N PRO A 57 1.76 -23.29 33.66
CA PRO A 57 0.44 -23.23 34.29
C PRO A 57 0.38 -22.19 35.41
N GLY A 58 -0.77 -21.52 35.53
CA GLY A 58 -1.05 -20.55 36.58
C GLY A 58 -1.23 -21.18 37.96
N GLU A 59 -1.49 -20.34 38.97
CA GLU A 59 -1.69 -20.79 40.36
C GLU A 59 -2.95 -21.64 40.53
N ASN A 60 -3.91 -21.54 39.60
CA ASN A 60 -5.13 -22.35 39.61
C ASN A 60 -4.90 -23.82 39.25
N SER A 61 -3.74 -24.17 38.66
CA SER A 61 -3.38 -25.58 38.46
C SER A 61 -3.03 -26.22 39.80
N ILE A 62 -3.55 -27.42 40.06
CA ILE A 62 -3.19 -28.26 41.22
C ILE A 62 -1.66 -28.50 41.27
N ARG A 63 -1.00 -28.44 40.11
CA ARG A 63 0.44 -28.62 39.95
C ARG A 63 1.21 -27.30 39.82
N GLY A 64 0.54 -26.15 39.92
CA GLY A 64 1.15 -24.81 39.73
C GLY A 64 2.39 -24.58 40.58
N ALA A 65 2.39 -25.05 41.84
CA ALA A 65 3.54 -24.95 42.75
C ALA A 65 4.82 -25.64 42.23
N PHE A 66 4.70 -26.65 41.36
CA PHE A 66 5.84 -27.38 40.79
C PHE A 66 6.39 -26.74 39.51
N TYR A 67 5.75 -25.68 39.01
CA TYR A 67 6.14 -25.00 37.77
C TYR A 67 6.86 -23.66 38.00
N GLN A 68 7.29 -23.34 39.23
CA GLN A 68 7.99 -22.10 39.60
C GLN A 68 9.44 -21.96 39.06
N ASP A 69 9.76 -22.61 37.95
CA ASP A 69 11.09 -22.56 37.35
C ASP A 69 11.37 -21.20 36.69
N LYS A 70 12.65 -20.77 36.72
CA LYS A 70 13.15 -19.56 36.03
C LYS A 70 13.03 -19.60 34.50
N GLN A 71 12.61 -20.72 33.92
CA GLN A 71 12.51 -20.90 32.47
C GLN A 71 11.15 -20.49 31.89
N CYS A 72 10.17 -20.21 32.75
CA CYS A 72 8.85 -19.75 32.30
C CYS A 72 8.93 -18.32 31.78
N GLN A 73 8.27 -18.05 30.64
CA GLN A 73 8.07 -16.71 30.11
C GLN A 73 7.26 -15.89 31.11
N VAL A 74 7.84 -14.78 31.57
CA VAL A 74 7.17 -13.85 32.48
C VAL A 74 6.64 -12.66 31.69
N GLY A 75 5.34 -12.41 31.82
CA GLY A 75 4.68 -11.26 31.21
C GLY A 75 4.41 -11.42 29.71
N ASN A 76 4.06 -10.29 29.09
CA ASN A 76 3.61 -10.26 27.71
C ASN A 76 4.78 -10.16 26.73
N LEU A 77 4.57 -10.68 25.51
CA LEU A 77 5.53 -10.58 24.42
C LEU A 77 5.13 -9.42 23.49
N SER A 78 5.98 -8.40 23.41
CA SER A 78 5.79 -7.24 22.53
C SER A 78 6.41 -7.51 21.16
N LEU A 79 5.60 -7.41 20.11
CA LEU A 79 6.06 -7.61 18.74
C LEU A 79 7.14 -6.58 18.36
N ASN A 80 6.97 -5.33 18.75
CA ASN A 80 7.94 -4.28 18.44
C ASN A 80 9.31 -4.49 19.10
N THR A 81 9.38 -5.13 20.25
CA THR A 81 10.68 -5.44 20.89
C THR A 81 11.48 -6.44 20.04
N HIS A 82 10.81 -7.32 19.30
CA HIS A 82 11.45 -8.38 18.51
C HIS A 82 11.68 -8.01 17.03
N LEU A 83 10.92 -7.07 16.49
CA LEU A 83 11.15 -6.54 15.14
C LEU A 83 12.37 -5.62 15.14
N SER A 84 13.36 -5.86 14.28
CA SER A 84 14.59 -5.05 14.24
C SER A 84 14.54 -3.94 13.21
N THR A 85 13.97 -4.18 12.02
CA THR A 85 14.04 -3.25 10.90
C THR A 85 12.85 -2.31 10.85
N ARG A 86 11.63 -2.85 10.92
CA ARG A 86 10.38 -2.09 10.80
C ARG A 86 9.47 -2.39 11.96
N LYS A 87 9.16 -1.38 12.78
CA LYS A 87 8.18 -1.48 13.86
C LYS A 87 6.76 -1.40 13.29
N THR A 88 5.77 -1.87 14.05
CA THR A 88 4.35 -1.87 13.66
C THR A 88 3.80 -0.49 13.27
N TYR A 89 4.37 0.58 13.82
CA TYR A 89 3.99 1.96 13.54
C TYR A 89 4.73 2.61 12.36
N ASP A 90 5.80 1.98 11.85
CA ASP A 90 6.65 2.49 10.76
C ASP A 90 6.75 1.46 9.62
N LEU A 91 5.59 0.91 9.23
CA LEU A 91 5.50 -0.04 8.14
C LEU A 91 5.49 0.67 6.77
N ASP A 92 6.25 0.13 5.84
CA ASP A 92 6.24 0.56 4.44
C ASP A 92 4.88 0.28 3.76
N ASP A 93 4.60 0.94 2.64
CA ASP A 93 3.33 0.86 1.91
C ASP A 93 2.85 -0.59 1.72
N TRP A 94 1.63 -0.89 2.20
CA TRP A 94 1.00 -2.21 2.11
C TRP A 94 1.86 -3.38 2.63
N ALA A 95 2.81 -3.10 3.53
CA ALA A 95 3.56 -4.15 4.19
C ALA A 95 2.63 -5.06 5.02
N ARG A 96 3.03 -6.32 5.11
CA ARG A 96 2.31 -7.37 5.85
C ARG A 96 3.23 -7.97 6.90
N ILE A 97 2.79 -8.01 8.15
CA ILE A 97 3.42 -8.82 9.18
C ILE A 97 2.60 -10.11 9.32
N GLN A 98 3.22 -11.24 9.05
CA GLN A 98 2.64 -12.56 9.28
C GLN A 98 3.26 -13.15 10.53
N ILE A 99 2.43 -13.54 11.48
CA ILE A 99 2.85 -14.09 12.76
C ILE A 99 2.27 -15.48 12.83
N THR A 100 3.14 -16.47 12.97
CA THR A 100 2.76 -17.87 13.10
C THR A 100 3.19 -18.33 14.48
N VAL A 101 2.22 -18.73 15.28
CA VAL A 101 2.44 -19.34 16.59
C VAL A 101 2.24 -20.84 16.43
N LYS A 102 3.23 -21.63 16.81
CA LYS A 102 3.19 -23.09 16.71
C LYS A 102 3.78 -23.75 17.95
N HIS A 103 3.35 -24.96 18.25
CA HIS A 103 4.02 -25.79 19.25
C HIS A 103 5.44 -26.16 18.79
N ALA A 104 6.39 -26.21 19.73
CA ALA A 104 7.77 -26.57 19.46
C ALA A 104 7.89 -28.08 19.17
N THR A 105 8.18 -28.42 17.92
CA THR A 105 8.17 -29.81 17.42
C THR A 105 9.22 -30.71 18.07
N ASP A 106 10.27 -30.14 18.66
CA ASP A 106 11.29 -30.87 19.40
C ASP A 106 10.83 -31.32 20.79
N LYS A 107 9.76 -30.70 21.33
CA LYS A 107 9.20 -31.00 22.66
C LYS A 107 7.98 -31.91 22.63
N TYR A 108 7.32 -32.01 21.49
CA TYR A 108 6.11 -32.80 21.31
C TYR A 108 6.32 -33.87 20.24
N SER A 109 5.96 -35.10 20.56
CA SER A 109 6.01 -36.24 19.62
C SER A 109 4.86 -36.26 18.61
N GLU A 110 3.81 -35.48 18.87
CA GLU A 110 2.63 -35.36 18.01
C GLU A 110 2.65 -34.06 17.19
N PRO A 111 1.94 -34.02 16.04
CA PRO A 111 1.76 -32.79 15.27
C PRO A 111 1.05 -31.75 16.15
N GLY A 112 1.80 -30.74 16.58
CA GLY A 112 1.26 -29.69 17.42
C GLY A 112 0.32 -28.75 16.67
N PHE A 113 -0.32 -27.83 17.42
CA PHE A 113 -1.21 -26.83 16.84
C PHE A 113 -0.42 -25.66 16.26
N GLN A 114 -1.01 -25.02 15.23
CA GLN A 114 -0.48 -23.81 14.61
C GLN A 114 -1.61 -22.81 14.38
N GLN A 115 -1.34 -21.55 14.74
CA GLN A 115 -2.22 -20.41 14.47
C GLN A 115 -1.45 -19.38 13.65
N LYS A 116 -2.10 -18.81 12.63
CA LYS A 116 -1.55 -17.73 11.82
C LYS A 116 -2.36 -16.45 11.96
N LEU A 117 -1.67 -15.34 12.18
CA LEU A 117 -2.21 -13.99 12.24
C LEU A 117 -1.51 -13.13 11.19
N ASP A 118 -2.29 -12.48 10.32
CA ASP A 118 -1.77 -11.55 9.31
C ASP A 118 -2.23 -10.13 9.64
N ILE A 119 -1.27 -9.22 9.76
CA ILE A 119 -1.48 -7.78 9.93
C ILE A 119 -1.06 -7.11 8.64
N VAL A 120 -1.97 -6.35 8.02
CA VAL A 120 -1.72 -5.68 6.73
C VAL A 120 -1.93 -4.18 6.91
N LEU A 121 -0.95 -3.37 6.53
CA LEU A 121 -1.10 -1.92 6.53
C LEU A 121 -2.08 -1.50 5.43
N GLN A 122 -3.20 -0.92 5.81
CA GLN A 122 -4.15 -0.34 4.88
C GLN A 122 -3.79 1.12 4.59
N ARG A 123 -3.33 1.42 3.37
CA ARG A 123 -3.20 2.81 2.90
C ARG A 123 -4.42 3.26 2.13
N ARG A 124 -4.79 4.53 2.28
CA ARG A 124 -5.95 5.14 1.60
C ARG A 124 -5.56 5.87 0.31
N VAL A 125 -4.36 6.47 0.30
CA VAL A 125 -3.86 7.30 -0.79
C VAL A 125 -2.42 6.89 -1.12
N LYS A 126 -2.07 6.95 -2.40
CA LYS A 126 -0.71 6.85 -2.93
C LYS A 126 -0.38 8.11 -3.71
N PHE A 127 0.81 8.64 -3.54
CA PHE A 127 1.31 9.77 -4.31
C PHE A 127 2.44 9.29 -5.24
N ASP A 128 2.35 9.57 -6.52
CA ASP A 128 3.39 9.28 -7.51
C ASP A 128 3.50 10.44 -8.50
N ILE A 129 4.67 10.62 -9.11
CA ILE A 129 4.86 11.51 -10.26
C ILE A 129 4.85 10.65 -11.53
N ASP A 130 4.03 11.03 -12.51
CA ASP A 130 3.84 10.29 -13.75
C ASP A 130 3.98 11.23 -14.95
N VAL A 131 4.61 10.73 -16.00
CA VAL A 131 4.80 11.46 -17.26
C VAL A 131 3.89 10.79 -18.28
N SER A 132 2.85 11.50 -18.70
CA SER A 132 1.88 11.00 -19.66
C SER A 132 1.94 11.77 -20.97
N PHE A 133 1.62 11.06 -22.06
CA PHE A 133 1.48 11.64 -23.39
C PHE A 133 -0.01 11.67 -23.74
N PRO A 134 -0.73 12.70 -23.28
CA PRO A 134 -2.11 12.84 -23.67
C PRO A 134 -2.16 13.23 -25.17
N ALA A 135 -2.53 12.25 -25.99
CA ALA A 135 -2.61 12.37 -27.44
C ALA A 135 -4.08 12.61 -27.83
N GLY A 136 -4.34 13.64 -28.63
CA GLY A 136 -5.71 13.96 -29.06
C GLY A 136 -6.54 14.67 -27.98
N LEU A 137 -5.90 15.54 -27.20
CA LEU A 137 -6.58 16.39 -26.22
C LEU A 137 -7.41 17.47 -26.93
N LEU A 138 -8.70 17.52 -26.63
CA LEU A 138 -9.54 18.66 -26.94
C LEU A 138 -9.17 19.77 -25.95
N THR A 139 -8.62 20.87 -26.48
CA THR A 139 -8.34 22.06 -25.69
C THR A 139 -9.33 23.15 -26.04
N LYS A 140 -9.96 23.74 -25.02
CA LYS A 140 -10.80 24.93 -25.17
C LYS A 140 -10.19 26.06 -24.39
N GLN A 141 -9.68 27.08 -25.07
CA GLN A 141 -9.18 28.30 -24.43
C GLN A 141 -10.36 29.23 -24.12
N VAL A 142 -10.41 29.75 -22.90
CA VAL A 142 -11.39 30.74 -22.46
C VAL A 142 -10.84 32.13 -22.78
N ASN A 143 -11.69 33.04 -23.26
CA ASN A 143 -11.32 34.42 -23.65
C ASN A 143 -10.29 34.50 -24.79
N SER A 144 -10.49 33.69 -25.84
CA SER A 144 -9.77 33.83 -27.10
C SER A 144 -10.70 34.39 -28.16
N ASP A 145 -10.23 35.30 -29.00
CA ASP A 145 -10.96 35.81 -30.19
C ASP A 145 -11.26 34.73 -31.24
N VAL A 146 -10.85 33.48 -30.98
CA VAL A 146 -11.15 32.30 -31.78
C VAL A 146 -12.36 31.58 -31.19
N GLN A 147 -13.53 31.76 -31.82
CA GLN A 147 -14.72 30.95 -31.54
C GLN A 147 -14.48 29.51 -32.01
N GLY A 148 -14.12 28.60 -31.09
CA GLY A 148 -13.98 27.18 -31.42
C GLY A 148 -13.36 26.32 -30.32
N VAL A 149 -13.58 25.01 -30.40
CA VAL A 149 -12.73 24.02 -29.72
C VAL A 149 -11.45 23.93 -30.56
N GLY A 150 -10.29 24.15 -29.95
CA GLY A 150 -9.01 24.08 -30.66
C GLY A 150 -8.81 22.70 -31.26
N THR A 151 -8.53 22.65 -32.56
CA THR A 151 -8.37 21.42 -33.35
C THR A 151 -7.03 20.72 -33.08
N PHE A 152 -7.06 19.40 -33.25
CA PHE A 152 -6.13 18.33 -32.83
C PHE A 152 -4.67 18.36 -33.33
N ASN A 153 -4.01 19.50 -33.41
CA ASN A 153 -2.72 19.56 -34.11
C ASN A 153 -1.51 19.56 -33.16
N GLY A 154 -1.26 18.42 -32.50
CA GLY A 154 0.02 18.15 -31.84
C GLY A 154 -0.01 17.09 -30.74
N ILE A 155 1.10 16.36 -30.58
CA ILE A 155 1.30 15.49 -29.42
C ILE A 155 1.64 16.40 -28.23
N SER A 156 0.86 16.28 -27.16
CA SER A 156 1.11 17.01 -25.92
C SER A 156 1.84 16.13 -24.91
N LEU A 157 2.70 16.74 -24.11
CA LEU A 157 3.41 16.09 -23.02
C LEU A 157 2.93 16.66 -21.69
N ALA A 158 2.52 15.81 -20.75
CA ALA A 158 2.14 16.24 -19.41
C ALA A 158 3.00 15.53 -18.35
N THR A 159 3.50 16.30 -17.39
CA THR A 159 4.16 15.79 -16.20
C THR A 159 3.28 16.12 -15.01
N LEU A 160 2.72 15.09 -14.37
CA LEU A 160 1.70 15.23 -13.34
C LEU A 160 2.16 14.58 -12.03
N ALA A 161 2.15 15.36 -10.96
CA ALA A 161 2.14 14.82 -9.61
C ALA A 161 0.71 14.39 -9.26
N GLN A 162 0.48 13.09 -9.06
CA GLN A 162 -0.86 12.51 -8.98
C GLN A 162 -1.10 11.71 -7.70
N PHE A 163 -2.29 11.88 -7.15
CA PHE A 163 -2.85 11.04 -6.11
C PHE A 163 -3.67 9.91 -6.71
N SER A 164 -3.35 8.68 -6.31
CA SER A 164 -4.15 7.48 -6.57
C SER A 164 -4.80 7.02 -5.27
N PHE A 165 -6.02 6.48 -5.36
CA PHE A 165 -6.80 6.12 -4.18
C PHE A 165 -6.97 4.61 -4.10
N TYR A 166 -6.75 4.02 -2.93
CA TYR A 166 -6.95 2.58 -2.73
C TYR A 166 -8.43 2.24 -2.53
N ASN A 167 -8.80 1.02 -2.91
CA ASN A 167 -10.13 0.47 -2.64
C ASN A 167 -10.21 0.03 -1.16
N PRO A 168 -11.20 0.51 -0.39
CA PRO A 168 -11.30 0.17 1.03
C PRO A 168 -11.58 -1.32 1.28
N ASN A 169 -12.18 -2.02 0.31
CA ASN A 169 -12.61 -3.40 0.46
C ASN A 169 -11.64 -4.42 -0.17
N LYS A 170 -10.53 -3.96 -0.76
CA LYS A 170 -9.58 -4.85 -1.45
C LYS A 170 -8.14 -4.52 -1.05
N ILE A 171 -7.38 -5.54 -0.69
CA ILE A 171 -5.97 -5.40 -0.30
C ILE A 171 -5.14 -4.98 -1.51
N ASN A 172 -4.38 -3.89 -1.37
CA ASN A 172 -3.43 -3.36 -2.36
C ASN A 172 -4.02 -3.19 -3.78
N LYS A 173 -5.27 -2.75 -3.89
CA LYS A 173 -5.89 -2.43 -5.19
C LYS A 173 -6.27 -0.96 -5.28
N LEU A 174 -5.73 -0.27 -6.29
CA LEU A 174 -6.09 1.11 -6.61
C LEU A 174 -7.46 1.18 -7.28
N ARG A 175 -8.18 2.26 -7.03
CA ARG A 175 -9.36 2.67 -7.77
C ARG A 175 -8.94 3.14 -9.17
N PRO A 176 -9.84 3.05 -10.17
CA PRO A 176 -9.52 3.43 -11.54
C PRO A 176 -9.42 4.94 -11.76
N TYR A 177 -9.49 5.79 -10.74
CA TYR A 177 -9.40 7.23 -10.90
C TYR A 177 -8.21 7.81 -10.12
N LYS A 178 -7.64 8.88 -10.67
CA LYS A 178 -6.56 9.65 -10.08
C LYS A 178 -6.82 11.14 -10.25
N VAL A 179 -6.21 11.94 -9.39
CA VAL A 179 -6.25 13.40 -9.47
C VAL A 179 -4.82 13.91 -9.34
N GLY A 180 -4.38 14.74 -10.27
CA GLY A 180 -3.02 15.28 -10.25
C GLY A 180 -2.95 16.70 -10.76
N ALA A 181 -1.83 17.34 -10.46
CA ALA A 181 -1.49 18.66 -10.95
C ALA A 181 -0.05 18.68 -11.46
N GLY A 182 0.24 19.56 -12.40
CA GLY A 182 1.60 19.68 -12.92
C GLY A 182 1.65 20.54 -14.16
N PHE A 183 2.52 20.16 -15.09
CA PHE A 183 2.80 20.94 -16.29
C PHE A 183 2.33 20.19 -17.53
N VAL A 184 1.82 20.93 -18.51
CA VAL A 184 1.51 20.43 -19.83
C VAL A 184 2.19 21.30 -20.88
N ALA A 185 2.93 20.66 -21.77
CA ALA A 185 3.42 21.25 -23.00
C ALA A 185 2.48 20.83 -24.13
N LEU A 186 1.65 21.77 -24.57
CA LEU A 186 0.80 21.59 -25.75
C LEU A 186 1.66 21.72 -27.01
N ASN A 187 1.41 20.85 -27.99
CA ASN A 187 2.16 20.77 -29.25
C ASN A 187 3.67 20.56 -29.03
N ALA A 188 4.04 19.69 -28.09
CA ALA A 188 5.43 19.34 -27.81
C ALA A 188 6.14 18.76 -29.04
N PHE A 189 5.41 17.99 -29.86
CA PHE A 189 5.86 17.54 -31.18
C PHE A 189 4.95 18.14 -32.25
N ASN A 190 5.47 19.11 -32.99
CA ASN A 190 4.83 19.66 -34.18
C ASN A 190 5.32 18.88 -35.40
N LEU A 191 4.40 18.21 -36.09
CA LEU A 191 4.67 17.50 -37.35
C LEU A 191 4.41 18.38 -38.59
N ASN A 192 4.03 19.64 -38.40
CA ASN A 192 3.82 20.59 -39.48
C ASN A 192 5.17 21.21 -39.92
N PRO A 193 5.54 21.20 -41.22
CA PRO A 193 6.76 21.81 -41.74
C PRO A 193 6.87 23.34 -41.55
N ASP A 194 5.80 24.02 -41.14
CA ASP A 194 5.83 25.46 -40.86
C ASP A 194 6.43 25.78 -39.47
N ALA A 195 7.53 26.54 -39.47
CA ALA A 195 8.35 26.90 -38.31
C ALA A 195 7.70 27.85 -37.27
N ASN A 196 6.46 28.30 -37.49
CA ASN A 196 5.81 29.34 -36.68
C ASN A 196 4.82 28.80 -35.62
N SER A 197 4.88 27.52 -35.27
CA SER A 197 3.97 26.95 -34.26
C SER A 197 4.46 27.26 -32.84
N ALA A 198 3.76 28.17 -32.16
CA ALA A 198 4.01 28.50 -30.76
C ALA A 198 3.83 27.27 -29.87
N ARG A 199 4.93 26.82 -29.25
CA ARG A 199 4.90 25.82 -28.18
C ARG A 199 4.31 26.48 -26.93
N ASN A 200 3.25 25.89 -26.38
CA ASN A 200 2.54 26.47 -25.24
C ASN A 200 2.75 25.61 -24.00
N LEU A 201 3.47 26.16 -23.02
CA LEU A 201 3.60 25.57 -21.69
C LEU A 201 2.48 26.09 -20.79
N GLY A 202 1.87 25.20 -20.02
CA GLY A 202 0.85 25.55 -19.05
C GLY A 202 0.93 24.74 -17.77
N ILE A 203 0.33 25.27 -16.71
CA ILE A 203 0.10 24.56 -15.46
C ILE A 203 -1.32 23.99 -15.53
N VAL A 204 -1.51 22.74 -15.10
CA VAL A 204 -2.78 22.03 -15.25
C VAL A 204 -3.13 21.24 -13.99
N ILE A 205 -4.43 21.12 -13.71
CA ILE A 205 -5.02 20.16 -12.78
C ILE A 205 -5.86 19.20 -13.62
N LEU A 206 -5.58 17.90 -13.51
CA LEU A 206 -6.23 16.84 -14.28
C LEU A 206 -6.77 15.76 -13.35
N GLY A 207 -8.04 15.44 -13.52
CA GLY A 207 -8.60 14.14 -13.15
C GLY A 207 -8.37 13.15 -14.29
N SER A 208 -8.11 11.89 -13.95
CA SER A 208 -7.99 10.83 -14.95
C SER A 208 -8.70 9.57 -14.50
N VAL A 209 -9.25 8.85 -15.49
CA VAL A 209 -9.85 7.52 -15.29
C VAL A 209 -9.08 6.51 -16.14
N TYR A 210 -8.49 5.53 -15.49
CA TYR A 210 -7.76 4.42 -16.09
C TYR A 210 -8.68 3.20 -16.28
N PRO A 211 -8.51 2.43 -17.35
CA PRO A 211 -9.18 1.14 -17.50
C PRO A 211 -8.92 0.23 -16.29
N THR A 212 -9.92 -0.56 -15.90
CA THR A 212 -9.86 -1.43 -14.71
C THR A 212 -8.96 -2.66 -14.88
N ARG A 213 -8.48 -2.92 -16.09
CA ARG A 213 -7.52 -3.99 -16.40
C ARG A 213 -6.11 -3.55 -16.02
N SER A 214 -5.54 -4.21 -15.01
CA SER A 214 -4.21 -3.92 -14.48
C SER A 214 -3.06 -4.57 -15.25
N ASP A 215 -3.37 -5.49 -16.17
CA ASP A 215 -2.45 -6.37 -16.92
C ASP A 215 -2.12 -5.87 -18.34
N ALA A 216 -2.81 -4.84 -18.82
CA ALA A 216 -2.55 -4.29 -20.14
C ALA A 216 -1.25 -3.46 -20.16
N LYS A 217 -0.30 -3.82 -21.03
CA LYS A 217 0.94 -3.06 -21.28
C LYS A 217 0.68 -1.66 -21.83
N LEU A 218 -0.42 -1.51 -22.55
CA LEU A 218 -0.85 -0.26 -23.16
C LEU A 218 -2.23 0.11 -22.60
N THR A 219 -2.34 1.32 -22.06
CA THR A 219 -3.56 1.83 -21.42
C THR A 219 -3.96 3.16 -22.00
N PHE A 220 -5.27 3.36 -22.15
CA PHE A 220 -5.84 4.60 -22.66
C PHE A 220 -6.64 5.30 -21.55
N PRO A 221 -5.98 6.02 -20.62
CA PRO A 221 -6.69 6.81 -19.62
C PRO A 221 -7.46 7.96 -20.27
N LEU A 222 -8.63 8.29 -19.72
CA LEU A 222 -9.37 9.49 -20.09
C LEU A 222 -9.03 10.62 -19.12
N TYR A 223 -8.53 11.73 -19.63
CA TYR A 223 -8.20 12.92 -18.84
C TYR A 223 -9.28 13.98 -18.97
N LEU A 224 -9.61 14.63 -17.86
CA LEU A 224 -10.47 15.81 -17.80
C LEU A 224 -9.88 16.80 -16.81
N GLY A 225 -9.80 18.07 -17.20
CA GLY A 225 -9.44 19.14 -16.28
C GLY A 225 -9.20 20.46 -16.97
N GLY A 226 -8.36 21.29 -16.36
CA GLY A 226 -8.10 22.63 -16.86
C GLY A 226 -6.85 23.22 -16.25
N GLY A 227 -6.42 24.32 -16.83
CA GLY A 227 -5.15 24.93 -16.50
C GLY A 227 -5.02 26.36 -17.01
N TYR A 228 -3.81 26.88 -16.84
CA TYR A 228 -3.42 28.20 -17.28
C TYR A 228 -2.18 28.11 -18.17
N LEU A 229 -2.26 28.65 -19.38
CA LEU A 229 -1.13 28.76 -20.30
C LEU A 229 -0.25 29.92 -19.88
N LEU A 230 1.03 29.61 -19.65
CA LEU A 230 2.05 30.59 -19.31
C LEU A 230 2.38 31.47 -20.52
N ASN A 231 2.27 30.91 -21.72
CA ASN A 231 2.40 31.65 -22.96
C ASN A 231 1.02 32.22 -23.36
N GLY A 232 0.91 33.55 -23.42
CA GLY A 232 -0.34 34.24 -23.77
C GLY A 232 -1.34 34.43 -22.62
N GLY A 233 -1.10 33.86 -21.44
CA GLY A 233 -1.83 34.16 -20.21
C GLY A 233 -3.30 33.73 -20.20
N LYS A 234 -3.64 32.61 -20.85
CA LYS A 234 -5.03 32.17 -21.05
C LYS A 234 -5.39 30.93 -20.24
N LEU A 235 -6.61 30.94 -19.70
CA LEU A 235 -7.21 29.73 -19.11
C LEU A 235 -7.62 28.76 -20.22
N PHE A 236 -7.46 27.47 -19.95
CA PHE A 236 -7.86 26.43 -20.89
C PHE A 236 -8.44 25.21 -20.17
N PHE A 237 -9.38 24.55 -20.83
CA PHE A 237 -9.92 23.25 -20.43
C PHE A 237 -9.40 22.16 -21.34
N LEU A 238 -9.25 20.97 -20.78
CA LEU A 238 -8.70 19.78 -21.39
C LEU A 238 -9.64 18.59 -21.20
N LEU A 239 -10.00 17.93 -22.29
CA LEU A 239 -10.68 16.64 -22.29
C LEU A 239 -10.09 15.77 -23.38
N GLY A 240 -9.69 14.55 -23.07
CA GLY A 240 -9.30 13.62 -24.11
C GLY A 240 -8.64 12.36 -23.60
N PRO A 241 -8.51 11.34 -24.48
CA PRO A 241 -7.73 10.16 -24.16
C PRO A 241 -6.26 10.55 -24.01
N GLY A 242 -5.53 9.77 -23.25
CA GLY A 242 -4.08 9.74 -23.33
C GLY A 242 -3.58 8.34 -23.57
N ILE A 243 -2.27 8.24 -23.77
CA ILE A 243 -1.59 6.97 -23.94
C ILE A 243 -0.65 6.80 -22.76
N GLY A 244 -0.89 5.77 -21.97
CA GLY A 244 -0.04 5.35 -20.85
C GLY A 244 0.63 4.03 -21.20
N ILE A 245 1.96 4.04 -21.24
CA ILE A 245 2.79 2.85 -21.38
C ILE A 245 3.28 2.48 -19.97
N ARG A 246 3.00 1.25 -19.54
CA ARG A 246 3.65 0.69 -18.35
C ARG A 246 4.89 -0.09 -18.81
N LEU A 247 6.06 0.39 -18.40
CA LEU A 247 7.35 -0.29 -18.56
C LEU A 247 7.44 -1.49 -17.61
#